data_AF-A0A1X2EJ95-F1
#
_entry.id   AF-A0A1X2EJ95-F1
#
_cell.length_a   1.000
_cell.length_b   1.000
_cell.length_c   1.000
_cell.angle_alpha   90.00
_cell.angle_beta   90.00
_cell.angle_gamma   90.00
#
_symmetry.space_group_name_H-M   'P 1'
#
loop_
_entity.id
_entity.type
_entity.pdbx_description
1 polymer ?
#
loop_
_entity_poly.entity_id
_entity_poly.type
_entity_poly.pdbx_seq_one_letter_code
_entity_poly.pdbx_strand_id
1 'polypeptide(L)'
;MGHRQGHTHDVPNTETITVPPAPTQSDVAAALRLMKPLRRLIKPKVYGIDNVPTERALLVGNHNTLGMVDAPLLAAELWERGRMVRSLGDHAHFKVPGWREALTQMGVVEGTREIASELMRRGELVMVFPGGGREVNKRKNEQYKLVWKNRLGFARLAIQHGYPIVPFASVGAEHGIDILFDNQSLVMAPMQFLTEKLLGTPDGPPLVRGVGLTPLPRPERQYYWFGEPIHTSEFHGQEADDNAARKVRERTAAAIEEGIALMLAEREADPNRSVVGRLLRTDA
;
A
#
# COMPACT_ATOMS: atom_id res chain seq x y z
N MET A 1 -45.33 -15.45 47.37
CA MET A 1 -44.15 -14.58 47.12
C MET A 1 -43.16 -15.38 46.29
N GLY A 2 -42.97 -15.02 45.02
CA GLY A 2 -42.02 -15.68 44.12
C GLY A 2 -41.72 -14.75 42.95
N HIS A 3 -40.75 -13.86 43.12
CA HIS A 3 -40.26 -13.00 42.05
C HIS A 3 -39.30 -13.81 41.17
N ARG A 4 -39.69 -14.02 39.90
CA ARG A 4 -38.76 -14.36 38.83
C ARG A 4 -38.05 -13.08 38.38
N GLN A 5 -36.76 -12.98 38.66
CA GLN A 5 -35.89 -11.99 38.02
C GLN A 5 -35.63 -12.46 36.58
N GLY A 6 -35.99 -11.63 35.61
CA GLY A 6 -35.62 -11.82 34.22
C GLY A 6 -34.14 -11.49 34.05
N HIS A 7 -33.36 -12.47 33.61
CA HIS A 7 -32.02 -12.22 33.07
C HIS A 7 -32.18 -11.53 31.71
N THR A 8 -32.01 -10.21 31.69
CA THR A 8 -31.71 -9.47 30.47
C THR A 8 -30.33 -9.91 30.00
N HIS A 9 -30.27 -10.61 28.87
CA HIS A 9 -29.03 -10.81 28.15
C HIS A 9 -28.55 -9.43 27.67
N ASP A 10 -27.51 -8.91 28.34
CA ASP A 10 -26.74 -7.78 27.82
C ASP A 10 -26.15 -8.20 26.47
N VAL A 11 -26.65 -7.57 25.40
CA VAL A 11 -26.04 -7.60 24.08
C VAL A 11 -24.69 -6.88 24.22
N PRO A 12 -23.56 -7.45 23.76
CA PRO A 12 -22.28 -6.76 23.86
C PRO A 12 -22.36 -5.44 23.12
N ASN A 13 -21.99 -4.37 23.83
CA ASN A 13 -21.89 -3.01 23.33
C ASN A 13 -21.09 -3.01 22.02
N THR A 14 -21.72 -2.68 20.90
CA THR A 14 -21.04 -2.54 19.62
C THR A 14 -20.17 -1.29 19.74
N GLU A 15 -18.88 -1.47 20.02
CA GLU A 15 -17.91 -0.37 19.88
C GLU A 15 -18.12 0.23 18.48
N THR A 16 -18.53 1.50 18.46
CA THR A 16 -18.78 2.19 17.19
C THR A 16 -17.44 2.31 16.49
N ILE A 17 -17.24 1.54 15.41
CA ILE A 17 -16.00 1.55 14.63
C ILE A 17 -15.78 2.99 14.14
N THR A 18 -14.79 3.67 14.73
CA THR A 18 -14.51 5.06 14.42
C THR A 18 -13.44 5.12 13.35
N VAL A 19 -13.85 5.35 12.11
CA VAL A 19 -12.92 5.60 10.99
C VAL A 19 -12.58 7.09 10.97
N PRO A 20 -11.29 7.49 11.05
CA PRO A 20 -10.88 8.88 10.93
C PRO A 20 -11.41 9.51 9.62
N PRO A 21 -11.66 10.83 9.57
CA PRO A 21 -12.14 11.47 8.35
C PRO A 21 -11.11 11.39 7.20
N ALA A 22 -11.60 11.56 5.97
CA ALA A 22 -10.77 11.79 4.80
C ALA A 22 -9.90 13.06 4.99
N PRO A 23 -8.70 13.15 4.36
CA PRO A 23 -7.93 14.39 4.37
C PRO A 23 -8.75 15.52 3.76
N THR A 24 -8.67 16.70 4.38
CA THR A 24 -9.28 17.89 3.80
C THR A 24 -8.51 18.34 2.57
N GLN A 25 -9.10 19.23 1.77
CA GLN A 25 -8.39 19.83 0.63
C GLN A 25 -7.12 20.59 1.09
N SER A 26 -7.15 21.21 2.27
CA SER A 26 -5.98 21.86 2.87
C SER A 26 -4.88 20.86 3.25
N ASP A 27 -5.24 19.71 3.81
CA ASP A 27 -4.28 18.66 4.17
C ASP A 27 -3.57 18.14 2.91
N VAL A 28 -4.36 17.83 1.86
CA VAL A 28 -3.82 17.40 0.57
C VAL A 28 -2.94 18.48 -0.04
N ALA A 29 -3.37 19.73 -0.07
CA ALA A 29 -2.58 20.83 -0.63
C ALA A 29 -1.24 21.02 0.10
N ALA A 30 -1.24 20.91 1.44
CA ALA A 30 -0.03 20.97 2.25
C ALA A 30 0.91 19.80 1.95
N ALA A 31 0.38 18.57 1.89
CA ALA A 31 1.14 17.37 1.56
C ALA A 31 1.76 17.44 0.16
N LEU A 32 0.99 17.88 -0.85
CA LEU A 32 1.48 18.07 -2.22
C LEU A 32 2.58 19.13 -2.28
N ARG A 33 2.44 20.24 -1.54
CA ARG A 33 3.47 21.28 -1.46
C ARG A 33 4.76 20.74 -0.83
N LEU A 34 4.65 19.95 0.24
CA LEU A 34 5.78 19.33 0.92
C LEU A 34 6.52 18.34 0.00
N MET A 35 5.78 17.52 -0.75
CA MET A 35 6.35 16.50 -1.64
C MET A 35 6.82 17.05 -3.00
N LYS A 36 6.45 18.29 -3.36
CA LYS A 36 6.74 18.90 -4.67
C LYS A 36 8.21 18.83 -5.11
N PRO A 37 9.22 19.11 -4.26
CA PRO A 37 10.63 19.00 -4.66
C PRO A 37 11.01 17.58 -5.05
N LEU A 38 10.63 16.60 -4.22
CA LEU A 38 10.89 15.19 -4.47
C LEU A 38 10.18 14.69 -5.72
N ARG A 39 8.91 15.07 -5.91
CA ARG A 39 8.12 14.73 -7.10
C ARG A 39 8.70 15.34 -8.38
N ARG A 40 9.22 16.57 -8.33
CA ARG A 40 9.94 17.18 -9.46
C ARG A 40 11.26 16.49 -9.78
N LEU A 41 11.92 15.93 -8.77
CA LEU A 41 13.16 15.21 -8.93
C LEU A 41 12.93 13.80 -9.51
N ILE A 42 11.95 13.06 -8.97
CA ILE A 42 11.57 11.71 -9.39
C ILE A 42 10.85 11.74 -10.75
N LYS A 43 9.98 12.73 -10.98
CA LYS A 43 9.10 12.86 -12.15
C LYS A 43 8.35 11.57 -12.45
N PRO A 44 7.39 11.14 -11.60
CA PRO A 44 6.64 9.90 -11.80
C PRO A 44 5.93 9.87 -13.16
N LYS A 45 5.82 8.69 -13.76
CA LYS A 45 4.91 8.43 -14.89
C LYS A 45 3.73 7.60 -14.42
N VAL A 46 2.54 7.94 -14.91
CA VAL A 46 1.29 7.30 -14.53
C VAL A 46 0.58 6.81 -15.77
N TYR A 47 0.20 5.53 -15.78
CA TYR A 47 -0.46 4.83 -16.88
C TYR A 47 -1.77 4.23 -16.40
N GLY A 48 -2.78 4.21 -17.26
CA GLY A 48 -4.07 3.57 -16.98
C GLY A 48 -4.92 4.25 -15.90
N ILE A 49 -4.67 5.53 -15.58
CA ILE A 49 -5.44 6.23 -14.54
C ILE A 49 -6.95 6.25 -14.81
N ASP A 50 -7.36 6.17 -16.08
CA ASP A 50 -8.77 6.15 -16.47
C ASP A 50 -9.51 4.90 -15.95
N ASN A 51 -8.77 3.84 -15.61
CA ASN A 51 -9.29 2.64 -14.96
C ASN A 51 -9.57 2.83 -13.47
N VAL A 52 -9.06 3.92 -12.88
CA VAL A 52 -9.30 4.28 -11.48
C VAL A 52 -10.49 5.22 -11.38
N PRO A 53 -11.65 4.75 -10.87
CA PRO A 53 -12.79 5.63 -10.64
C PRO A 53 -12.46 6.64 -9.52
N THR A 54 -13.22 7.73 -9.46
CA THR A 54 -13.06 8.75 -8.42
C THR A 54 -13.44 8.25 -7.03
N GLU A 55 -14.32 7.25 -6.98
CA GLU A 55 -14.82 6.63 -5.76
C GLU A 55 -15.09 5.13 -5.99
N ARG A 56 -15.31 4.38 -4.90
CA ARG A 56 -15.77 2.99 -4.91
C ARG A 56 -14.91 2.01 -5.73
N ALA A 57 -13.63 1.92 -5.40
CA ALA A 57 -12.77 0.82 -5.83
C ALA A 57 -11.76 0.42 -4.75
N LEU A 58 -11.28 -0.81 -4.85
CA LEU A 58 -10.17 -1.33 -4.06
C LEU A 58 -8.91 -1.37 -4.93
N LEU A 59 -7.97 -0.46 -4.69
CA LEU A 59 -6.67 -0.46 -5.34
C LEU A 59 -5.77 -1.49 -4.66
N VAL A 60 -5.30 -2.48 -5.42
CA VAL A 60 -4.45 -3.56 -4.92
C VAL A 60 -3.17 -3.62 -5.71
N GLY A 61 -2.01 -3.57 -5.05
CA GLY A 61 -0.73 -3.54 -5.75
C GLY A 61 0.44 -4.01 -4.90
N ASN A 62 1.62 -4.03 -5.51
CA ASN A 62 2.87 -4.35 -4.81
C ASN A 62 3.27 -3.21 -3.86
N HIS A 63 3.72 -3.55 -2.65
CA HIS A 63 4.42 -2.57 -1.82
C HIS A 63 5.90 -2.55 -2.17
N ASN A 64 6.51 -1.37 -2.31
CA ASN A 64 7.95 -1.27 -2.43
C ASN A 64 8.66 -1.35 -1.06
N THR A 65 9.90 -1.82 -1.09
CA THR A 65 10.83 -1.82 0.04
C THR A 65 11.00 -0.40 0.54
N LEU A 66 10.98 -0.19 1.86
CA LEU A 66 10.88 1.14 2.47
C LEU A 66 9.65 1.94 1.98
N GLY A 67 8.50 1.28 1.96
CA GLY A 67 7.24 1.78 1.39
C GLY A 67 6.72 3.12 1.94
N MET A 68 7.33 3.66 2.99
CA MET A 68 7.07 5.00 3.53
C MET A 68 7.42 6.15 2.60
N VAL A 69 8.21 5.91 1.55
CA VAL A 69 8.48 6.93 0.51
C VAL A 69 7.56 6.77 -0.69
N ASP A 70 7.34 5.54 -1.13
CA ASP A 70 6.60 5.24 -2.36
C ASP A 70 5.09 5.41 -2.22
N ALA A 71 4.49 4.92 -1.13
CA ALA A 71 3.04 4.99 -0.95
C ALA A 71 2.50 6.43 -0.87
N PRO A 72 3.16 7.39 -0.18
CA PRO A 72 2.74 8.79 -0.21
C PRO A 72 2.88 9.45 -1.58
N LEU A 73 3.89 9.07 -2.38
CA LEU A 73 4.06 9.59 -3.74
C LEU A 73 2.96 9.07 -4.67
N LEU A 74 2.60 7.79 -4.56
CA LEU A 74 1.47 7.21 -5.28
C LEU A 74 0.15 7.89 -4.89
N ALA A 75 -0.09 8.11 -3.60
CA ALA A 75 -1.26 8.83 -3.11
C ALA A 75 -1.31 10.26 -3.65
N ALA A 76 -0.17 10.96 -3.70
CA ALA A 76 -0.07 12.29 -4.31
C ALA A 76 -0.46 12.31 -5.79
N GLU A 77 -0.03 11.31 -6.57
CA GLU A 77 -0.42 11.19 -7.98
C GLU A 77 -1.92 10.93 -8.15
N LEU A 78 -2.54 10.17 -7.25
CA LEU A 78 -3.99 9.95 -7.23
C LEU A 78 -4.76 11.23 -6.85
N TRP A 79 -4.31 11.94 -5.81
CA TRP A 79 -4.95 13.18 -5.35
C TRP A 79 -4.92 14.30 -6.39
N GLU A 80 -3.79 14.51 -7.09
CA GLU A 80 -3.72 15.50 -8.18
C GLU A 80 -4.67 15.19 -9.33
N ARG A 81 -5.10 13.94 -9.43
CA ARG A 81 -6.02 13.45 -10.45
C ARG A 81 -7.45 13.36 -9.91
N GLY A 82 -7.75 13.88 -8.71
CA GLY A 82 -9.09 13.90 -8.14
C GLY A 82 -9.55 12.56 -7.56
N ARG A 83 -8.63 11.64 -7.27
CA ARG A 83 -8.91 10.34 -6.65
C ARG A 83 -8.51 10.40 -5.18
N MET A 84 -9.46 10.62 -4.27
CA MET A 84 -9.20 10.70 -2.83
C MET A 84 -9.03 9.30 -2.23
N VAL A 85 -7.80 8.80 -2.22
CA VAL A 85 -7.48 7.45 -1.77
C VAL A 85 -7.28 7.37 -0.24
N ARG A 86 -7.77 6.28 0.36
CA ARG A 86 -7.57 5.88 1.76
C ARG A 86 -6.68 4.65 1.83
N SER A 87 -5.46 4.80 2.35
CA SER A 87 -4.52 3.68 2.44
C SER A 87 -4.72 2.89 3.74
N LEU A 88 -4.72 1.56 3.65
CA LEU A 88 -4.68 0.69 4.82
C LEU A 88 -3.23 0.53 5.31
N GLY A 89 -2.96 0.97 6.54
CA GLY A 89 -1.66 0.92 7.18
C GLY A 89 -1.55 -0.22 8.20
N ASP A 90 -0.32 -0.70 8.42
CA ASP A 90 -0.04 -1.70 9.44
C ASP A 90 -0.33 -1.17 10.86
N HIS A 91 -0.92 -2.01 11.71
CA HIS A 91 -1.27 -1.67 13.10
C HIS A 91 -0.08 -1.12 13.91
N ALA A 92 1.15 -1.55 13.62
CA ALA A 92 2.35 -1.04 14.28
C ALA A 92 2.52 0.48 14.16
N HIS A 93 2.09 1.08 13.04
CA HIS A 93 2.16 2.53 12.87
C HIS A 93 1.27 3.29 13.85
N PHE A 94 0.14 2.70 14.24
CA PHE A 94 -0.87 3.31 15.11
C PHE A 94 -0.50 3.22 16.60
N LYS A 95 0.63 2.58 16.94
CA LYS A 95 1.18 2.54 18.30
C LYS A 95 2.12 3.71 18.61
N VAL A 96 2.57 4.46 17.61
CA VAL A 96 3.57 5.54 17.77
C VAL A 96 2.87 6.90 17.75
N PRO A 97 2.82 7.64 18.88
CA PRO A 97 2.26 8.99 18.93
C PRO A 97 3.05 9.95 18.02
N GLY A 98 2.37 10.96 17.47
CA GLY A 98 2.86 11.88 16.45
C GLY A 98 2.85 11.27 15.04
N TRP A 99 3.35 10.04 14.90
CA TRP A 99 3.40 9.34 13.61
C TRP A 99 2.01 8.92 13.13
N ARG A 100 1.19 8.37 14.02
CA ARG A 100 -0.21 8.03 13.74
C ARG A 100 -1.01 9.22 13.24
N GLU A 101 -0.86 10.37 13.89
CA GLU A 101 -1.61 11.59 13.56
C GLU A 101 -1.19 12.12 12.18
N ALA A 102 0.11 12.08 11.86
CA ALA A 102 0.62 12.43 10.52
C ALA A 102 0.08 11.49 9.43
N LEU A 103 0.07 10.17 9.69
CA LEU A 103 -0.52 9.19 8.78
C LEU A 103 -2.02 9.41 8.57
N THR A 104 -2.74 9.70 9.65
CA THR A 104 -4.19 9.97 9.60
C THR A 104 -4.48 11.22 8.77
N GLN A 105 -3.69 12.28 8.89
CA GLN A 105 -3.79 13.49 8.06
C GLN A 105 -3.50 13.22 6.57
N MET A 106 -2.62 12.27 6.27
CA MET A 106 -2.38 11.78 4.89
C MET A 106 -3.41 10.74 4.43
N GLY A 107 -4.42 10.47 5.25
CA GLY A 107 -5.53 9.60 4.93
C GLY A 107 -5.26 8.11 5.04
N VAL A 108 -4.21 7.75 5.78
CA VAL A 108 -3.91 6.36 6.14
C VAL A 108 -4.74 5.99 7.37
N VAL A 109 -5.41 4.84 7.31
CA VAL A 109 -6.18 4.28 8.43
C VAL A 109 -5.64 2.91 8.80
N GLU A 110 -5.98 2.43 9.99
CA GLU A 110 -5.55 1.10 10.42
C GLU A 110 -6.17 0.01 9.54
N GLY A 111 -5.34 -0.93 9.08
CA GLY A 111 -5.72 -1.99 8.14
C GLY A 111 -6.51 -3.15 8.75
N THR A 112 -7.52 -2.86 9.57
CA THR A 112 -8.45 -3.87 10.11
C THR A 112 -9.55 -4.19 9.10
N ARG A 113 -10.18 -5.36 9.24
CA ARG A 113 -11.30 -5.75 8.34
C ARG A 113 -12.50 -4.85 8.55
N GLU A 114 -12.70 -4.43 9.79
CA GLU A 114 -13.78 -3.59 10.28
C GLU A 114 -13.69 -2.20 9.67
N ILE A 115 -12.51 -1.57 9.72
CA ILE A 115 -12.27 -0.25 9.12
C ILE A 115 -12.37 -0.32 7.60
N ALA A 116 -11.76 -1.33 6.97
CA ALA A 116 -11.83 -1.50 5.52
C ALA A 116 -13.28 -1.72 5.05
N SER A 117 -14.06 -2.52 5.78
CA SER A 117 -15.48 -2.74 5.51
C SER A 117 -16.27 -1.44 5.63
N GLU A 118 -16.03 -0.64 6.66
CA GLU A 118 -16.71 0.65 6.85
C GLU A 118 -16.36 1.66 5.75
N LEU A 119 -15.08 1.76 5.33
CA LEU A 119 -14.69 2.56 4.16
C LEU A 119 -15.41 2.09 2.88
N MET A 120 -15.54 0.78 2.68
CA MET A 120 -16.28 0.23 1.53
C MET A 120 -17.78 0.51 1.60
N ARG A 121 -18.39 0.53 2.79
CA ARG A 121 -19.80 0.94 2.96
C ARG A 121 -20.01 2.41 2.61
N ARG A 122 -19.02 3.26 2.89
CA ARG A 122 -19.03 4.70 2.57
C ARG A 122 -18.77 5.00 1.09
N GLY A 123 -18.46 4.00 0.26
CA GLY A 123 -18.14 4.23 -1.14
C GLY A 123 -16.74 4.79 -1.36
N GLU A 124 -15.86 4.78 -0.35
CA GLU A 124 -14.54 5.39 -0.47
C GLU A 124 -13.60 4.58 -1.38
N LEU A 125 -12.60 5.26 -1.95
CA LEU A 125 -11.51 4.65 -2.70
C LEU A 125 -10.45 4.13 -1.72
N VAL A 126 -10.24 2.82 -1.67
CA VAL A 126 -9.37 2.18 -0.67
C VAL A 126 -8.13 1.62 -1.36
N MET A 127 -6.96 1.79 -0.76
CA MET A 127 -5.70 1.23 -1.25
C MET A 127 -5.11 0.24 -0.23
N VAL A 128 -4.70 -0.92 -0.71
CA VAL A 128 -4.12 -1.98 0.11
C VAL A 128 -2.93 -2.63 -0.57
N PHE A 129 -1.94 -2.97 0.25
CA PHE A 129 -0.79 -3.77 -0.13
C PHE A 129 -0.87 -5.12 0.58
N PRO A 130 -1.34 -6.21 -0.08
CA PRO A 130 -1.68 -7.45 0.62
C PRO A 130 -0.52 -8.10 1.38
N GLY A 131 0.72 -7.93 0.92
CA GLY A 131 1.92 -8.41 1.60
C GLY A 131 2.32 -7.61 2.86
N GLY A 132 1.80 -6.39 3.03
CA GLY A 132 2.00 -5.54 4.21
C GLY A 132 3.48 -5.44 4.64
N GLY A 133 3.74 -5.57 5.94
CA GLY A 133 5.09 -5.51 6.54
C GLY A 133 6.17 -6.37 5.84
N ARG A 134 5.81 -7.53 5.29
CA ARG A 134 6.80 -8.41 4.63
C ARG A 134 7.28 -7.88 3.29
N GLU A 135 6.44 -7.14 2.57
CA GLU A 135 6.80 -6.52 1.29
C GLU A 135 7.56 -5.20 1.45
N VAL A 136 7.44 -4.50 2.59
CA VAL A 136 8.34 -3.36 2.89
C VAL A 136 9.72 -3.80 3.38
N ASN A 137 9.79 -5.01 3.94
CA ASN A 137 11.00 -5.63 4.49
C ASN A 137 11.49 -6.78 3.59
N LYS A 138 11.58 -6.52 2.28
CA LYS A 138 12.08 -7.50 1.32
C LYS A 138 13.55 -7.84 1.55
N ARG A 139 13.89 -9.05 1.12
CA ARG A 139 15.25 -9.57 1.11
C ARG A 139 15.95 -9.23 -0.19
N LYS A 140 17.26 -9.45 -0.20
CA LYS A 140 18.02 -9.36 -1.44
C LYS A 140 17.40 -10.31 -2.50
N ASN A 141 17.30 -9.82 -3.73
CA ASN A 141 16.71 -10.54 -4.88
C ASN A 141 15.20 -10.83 -4.78
N GLU A 142 14.47 -10.15 -3.88
CA GLU A 142 13.00 -10.19 -3.85
C GLU A 142 12.35 -9.01 -4.58
N GLN A 143 13.14 -8.23 -5.33
CA GLN A 143 12.69 -6.98 -5.93
C GLN A 143 11.34 -7.14 -6.68
N TYR A 144 10.37 -6.30 -6.33
CA TYR A 144 8.99 -6.32 -6.86
C TYR A 144 8.18 -7.61 -6.68
N LYS A 145 8.68 -8.64 -5.98
CA LYS A 145 7.91 -9.87 -5.73
C LYS A 145 6.73 -9.61 -4.81
N LEU A 146 5.59 -10.20 -5.14
CA LEU A 146 4.40 -10.25 -4.29
C LEU A 146 4.59 -11.30 -3.21
N VAL A 147 4.54 -10.90 -1.93
CA VAL A 147 4.77 -11.79 -0.77
C VAL A 147 3.53 -11.84 0.12
N TRP A 148 2.44 -12.39 -0.42
CA TRP A 148 1.12 -12.35 0.22
C TRP A 148 0.86 -13.51 1.18
N LYS A 149 1.68 -14.57 1.15
CA LYS A 149 1.44 -15.82 1.90
C LYS A 149 0.00 -16.32 1.63
N ASN A 150 -0.73 -16.74 2.67
CA ASN A 150 -2.12 -17.20 2.61
C ASN A 150 -3.16 -16.08 2.88
N ARG A 151 -2.78 -14.80 2.71
CA ARG A 151 -3.70 -13.68 3.00
C ARG A 151 -4.78 -13.58 1.92
N LEU A 152 -6.03 -13.79 2.33
CA LEU A 152 -7.24 -13.70 1.49
C LEU A 152 -8.12 -12.49 1.81
N GLY A 153 -7.77 -11.70 2.84
CA GLY A 153 -8.66 -10.68 3.42
C GLY A 153 -9.19 -9.64 2.43
N PHE A 154 -8.33 -9.08 1.57
CA PHE A 154 -8.74 -8.09 0.57
C PHE A 154 -9.75 -8.67 -0.43
N ALA A 155 -9.53 -9.91 -0.87
CA ALA A 155 -10.42 -10.59 -1.82
C ALA A 155 -11.78 -10.88 -1.17
N ARG A 156 -11.80 -11.32 0.10
CA ARG A 156 -13.05 -11.52 0.85
C ARG A 156 -13.84 -10.23 0.98
N LEU A 157 -13.18 -9.11 1.34
CA LEU A 157 -13.83 -7.81 1.45
C LEU A 157 -14.36 -7.32 0.10
N ALA A 158 -13.59 -7.47 -0.98
CA ALA A 158 -14.04 -7.10 -2.33
C ALA A 158 -15.27 -7.90 -2.77
N ILE A 159 -15.34 -9.20 -2.43
CA ILE A 159 -16.52 -10.05 -2.68
C ILE A 159 -17.70 -9.56 -1.82
N GLN A 160 -17.49 -9.42 -0.51
CA GLN A 160 -18.52 -9.04 0.46
C GLN A 160 -19.22 -7.71 0.10
N HIS A 161 -18.45 -6.73 -0.39
CA HIS A 161 -18.97 -5.40 -0.70
C HIS A 161 -19.29 -5.19 -2.19
N GLY A 162 -19.07 -6.20 -3.04
CA GLY A 162 -19.16 -6.06 -4.50
C GLY A 162 -18.29 -4.92 -5.01
N TYR A 163 -17.08 -4.79 -4.46
CA TYR A 163 -16.13 -3.73 -4.77
C TYR A 163 -15.25 -4.16 -5.94
N PRO A 164 -15.16 -3.37 -7.03
CA PRO A 164 -14.21 -3.67 -8.10
C PRO A 164 -12.78 -3.51 -7.58
N ILE A 165 -11.92 -4.46 -7.94
CA ILE A 165 -10.49 -4.37 -7.65
C ILE A 165 -9.80 -3.74 -8.85
N VAL A 166 -9.09 -2.64 -8.64
CA VAL A 166 -8.19 -2.10 -9.67
C VAL A 166 -6.77 -2.54 -9.31
N PRO A 167 -6.18 -3.50 -10.05
CA PRO A 167 -4.80 -3.88 -9.83
C PRO A 167 -3.88 -2.73 -10.21
N PHE A 168 -2.82 -2.50 -9.43
CA PHE A 168 -1.79 -1.53 -9.78
C PHE A 168 -0.38 -2.08 -9.57
N ALA A 169 0.56 -1.55 -10.36
CA ALA A 169 1.98 -1.82 -10.25
C ALA A 169 2.74 -0.53 -9.95
N SER A 170 3.69 -0.60 -9.01
CA SER A 170 4.58 0.48 -8.64
C SER A 170 6.03 0.04 -8.81
N VAL A 171 6.72 0.62 -9.81
CA VAL A 171 8.10 0.26 -10.20
C VAL A 171 9.01 1.48 -10.14
N GLY A 172 10.31 1.26 -9.92
CA GLY A 172 11.34 2.30 -9.89
C GLY A 172 11.90 2.57 -8.49
N ALA A 173 11.05 2.62 -7.46
CA ALA A 173 11.49 2.94 -6.09
C ALA A 173 12.58 2.00 -5.56
N GLU A 174 12.42 0.68 -5.75
CA GLU A 174 13.41 -0.32 -5.32
C GLU A 174 14.72 -0.31 -6.12
N HIS A 175 14.84 0.45 -7.22
CA HIS A 175 16.14 0.68 -7.89
C HIS A 175 16.94 1.81 -7.23
N GLY A 176 16.26 2.63 -6.41
CA GLY A 176 16.88 3.70 -5.65
C GLY A 176 17.72 3.21 -4.48
N ILE A 177 17.63 1.92 -4.13
CA ILE A 177 18.26 1.32 -2.96
C ILE A 177 18.96 0.01 -3.32
N ASP A 178 20.03 -0.28 -2.60
CA ASP A 178 20.72 -1.56 -2.60
C ASP A 178 20.62 -2.16 -1.19
N ILE A 179 20.06 -3.36 -1.07
CA ILE A 179 20.01 -4.09 0.20
C ILE A 179 21.42 -4.64 0.50
N LEU A 180 22.01 -4.16 1.58
CA LEU A 180 23.32 -4.61 2.08
C LEU A 180 23.17 -5.85 2.96
N PHE A 181 22.25 -5.78 3.92
CA PHE A 181 21.91 -6.87 4.84
C PHE A 181 20.40 -6.92 5.03
N ASP A 182 19.85 -8.12 5.05
CA ASP A 182 18.43 -8.38 5.28
C ASP A 182 18.22 -9.25 6.52
N ASN A 183 16.96 -9.62 6.79
CA ASN A 183 16.60 -10.44 7.94
C ASN A 183 17.19 -11.87 7.93
N GLN A 184 17.83 -12.33 6.85
CA GLN A 184 18.54 -13.61 6.83
C GLN A 184 20.02 -13.48 7.19
N SER A 185 20.52 -12.24 7.29
CA SER A 185 21.92 -11.98 7.60
C SER A 185 22.16 -12.11 9.10
N LEU A 186 23.13 -12.94 9.51
CA LEU A 186 23.47 -13.17 10.92
C LEU A 186 23.85 -11.87 11.66
N VAL A 187 24.46 -10.91 10.94
CA VAL A 187 24.81 -9.60 11.48
C VAL A 187 23.60 -8.79 11.96
N MET A 188 22.40 -9.09 11.43
CA MET A 188 21.16 -8.40 11.79
C MET A 188 20.47 -9.00 13.02
N ALA A 189 20.95 -10.12 13.58
CA ALA A 189 20.30 -10.81 14.70
C ALA A 189 20.01 -9.93 15.93
N PRO A 190 20.92 -9.04 16.39
CA PRO A 190 20.63 -8.15 17.52
C PRO A 190 19.48 -7.17 17.22
N MET A 191 19.43 -6.63 15.99
CA MET A 191 18.37 -5.72 15.56
C MET A 191 17.04 -6.46 15.40
N GLN A 192 17.05 -7.69 14.89
CA GLN A 192 15.85 -8.52 14.76
C GLN A 192 15.23 -8.81 16.12
N PHE A 193 16.03 -9.19 17.12
CA PHE A 193 15.55 -9.41 18.48
C PHE A 193 14.88 -8.17 19.08
N LEU A 194 15.47 -6.98 18.86
CA LEU A 194 14.87 -5.73 19.30
C LEU A 194 13.57 -5.42 18.55
N THR A 195 13.56 -5.64 17.24
CA THR A 195 12.37 -5.44 16.37
C THR A 195 11.23 -6.36 16.81
N GLU A 196 11.52 -7.63 17.11
CA GLU A 196 10.54 -8.58 17.59
C GLU A 196 9.94 -8.14 18.92
N LYS A 197 10.77 -7.67 19.86
CA LYS A 197 10.28 -7.15 21.15
C LYS A 197 9.43 -5.88 21.02
N LEU A 198 9.77 -4.98 20.10
CA LEU A 198 9.08 -3.69 19.96
C LEU A 198 7.85 -3.76 19.05
N LEU A 199 7.95 -4.50 17.95
CA LEU A 199 6.98 -4.51 16.86
C LEU A 199 6.24 -5.84 16.72
N GLY A 200 6.65 -6.89 17.46
CA GLY A 200 6.00 -8.21 17.42
C GLY A 200 6.31 -9.01 16.15
N THR A 201 7.34 -8.64 15.39
CA THR A 201 7.76 -9.33 14.18
C THR A 201 9.29 -9.39 14.06
N PRO A 202 9.86 -10.54 13.66
CA PRO A 202 11.30 -10.65 13.37
C PRO A 202 11.66 -10.06 11.99
N ASP A 203 10.66 -9.81 11.13
CA ASP A 203 10.85 -9.21 9.81
C ASP A 203 11.06 -7.69 9.97
N GLY A 204 12.23 -7.27 10.44
CA GLY A 204 12.65 -5.87 10.52
C GLY A 204 13.12 -5.30 9.17
N PRO A 205 13.26 -3.96 9.05
CA PRO A 205 13.69 -3.33 7.82
C PRO A 205 15.13 -3.76 7.45
N PRO A 206 15.40 -4.02 6.16
CA PRO A 206 16.76 -4.32 5.71
C PRO A 206 17.66 -3.10 5.88
N LEU A 207 18.96 -3.34 6.07
CA LEU A 207 19.95 -2.27 5.94
C LEU A 207 20.20 -2.01 4.45
N VAL A 208 19.95 -0.77 4.04
CA VAL A 208 20.08 -0.36 2.65
C VAL A 208 21.10 0.76 2.47
N ARG A 209 21.60 0.91 1.25
CA ARG A 209 22.26 2.15 0.79
C ARG A 209 21.59 2.67 -0.48
N GLY A 210 21.54 3.98 -0.65
CA GLY A 210 21.09 4.62 -1.89
C GLY A 210 22.15 5.58 -2.43
N VAL A 211 22.11 6.85 -2.01
CA VAL A 211 23.08 7.88 -2.40
C VAL A 211 24.37 7.69 -1.61
N GLY A 212 25.46 7.33 -2.31
CA GLY A 212 26.75 7.04 -1.68
C GLY A 212 26.63 5.89 -0.65
N LEU A 213 27.07 6.15 0.58
CA LEU A 213 26.96 5.22 1.72
C LEU A 213 25.75 5.50 2.63
N THR A 214 24.84 6.39 2.22
CA THR A 214 23.70 6.80 3.04
C THR A 214 22.48 5.90 2.78
N PRO A 215 21.53 5.78 3.74
CA PRO A 215 20.28 5.06 3.53
C PRO A 215 19.28 5.84 2.66
N LEU A 216 19.60 7.06 2.22
CA LEU A 216 18.72 7.89 1.40
C LEU A 216 18.59 7.27 -0.01
N PRO A 217 17.37 6.92 -0.47
CA PRO A 217 17.18 6.37 -1.81
C PRO A 217 17.69 7.33 -2.90
N ARG A 218 18.31 6.76 -3.93
CA ARG A 218 18.63 7.51 -5.15
C ARG A 218 17.33 7.96 -5.83
N PRO A 219 17.32 9.16 -6.43
CA PRO A 219 16.15 9.71 -7.11
C PRO A 219 15.91 9.04 -8.46
N GLU A 220 15.50 7.77 -8.42
CA GLU A 220 15.02 7.03 -9.57
C GLU A 220 13.59 7.44 -9.91
N ARG A 221 13.28 7.56 -11.20
CA ARG A 221 11.90 7.75 -11.67
C ARG A 221 11.04 6.57 -11.25
N GLN A 222 9.82 6.88 -10.81
CA GLN A 222 8.79 5.91 -10.46
C GLN A 222 7.77 5.80 -11.60
N TYR A 223 7.25 4.59 -11.79
CA TYR A 223 6.30 4.23 -12.85
C TYR A 223 5.12 3.55 -12.18
N TYR A 224 3.95 4.13 -12.35
CA TYR A 224 2.70 3.64 -11.80
C TYR A 224 1.79 3.20 -12.93
N TRP A 225 1.27 1.99 -12.85
CA TRP A 225 0.29 1.46 -13.80
C TRP A 225 -0.95 1.00 -13.05
N PHE A 226 -2.12 1.31 -13.59
CA PHE A 226 -3.41 0.84 -13.12
C PHE A 226 -4.07 0.00 -14.22
N GLY A 227 -4.37 -1.26 -13.91
CA GLY A 227 -4.99 -2.21 -14.84
C GLY A 227 -6.51 -2.11 -14.88
N GLU A 228 -7.12 -2.93 -15.74
CA GLU A 228 -8.58 -3.00 -15.85
C GLU A 228 -9.24 -3.47 -14.54
N PRO A 229 -10.41 -2.93 -14.17
CA PRO A 229 -11.13 -3.37 -12.99
C PRO A 229 -11.53 -4.86 -13.03
N ILE A 230 -11.16 -5.60 -11.99
CA ILE A 230 -11.58 -6.98 -11.75
C ILE A 230 -12.85 -6.94 -10.91
N HIS A 231 -13.98 -7.30 -11.53
CA HIS A 231 -15.25 -7.41 -10.84
C HIS A 231 -15.35 -8.71 -10.04
N THR A 232 -15.98 -8.64 -8.86
CA THR A 232 -16.18 -9.78 -7.96
C THR A 232 -17.63 -10.29 -7.95
N SER A 233 -18.48 -9.77 -8.83
CA SER A 233 -19.92 -10.06 -8.87
C SER A 233 -20.25 -11.54 -9.07
N GLU A 234 -19.43 -12.29 -9.79
CA GLU A 234 -19.61 -13.75 -9.98
C GLU A 234 -19.46 -14.55 -8.68
N PHE A 235 -18.83 -13.95 -7.65
CA PHE A 235 -18.58 -14.55 -6.34
C PHE A 235 -19.49 -13.99 -5.24
N HIS A 236 -20.52 -13.22 -5.58
CA HIS A 236 -21.40 -12.58 -4.59
C HIS A 236 -21.96 -13.59 -3.56
N GLY A 237 -21.81 -13.27 -2.27
CA GLY A 237 -22.20 -14.14 -1.15
C GLY A 237 -21.24 -15.30 -0.86
N GLN A 238 -20.08 -15.35 -1.53
CA GLN A 238 -19.05 -16.38 -1.34
C GLN A 238 -17.79 -15.82 -0.63
N GLU A 239 -17.90 -14.73 0.13
CA GLU A 239 -16.78 -14.12 0.85
C GLU A 239 -16.18 -15.05 1.92
N ALA A 240 -16.95 -16.02 2.41
CA ALA A 240 -16.50 -17.05 3.33
C ALA A 240 -15.89 -18.28 2.62
N ASP A 241 -16.01 -18.40 1.30
CA ASP A 241 -15.41 -19.49 0.52
C ASP A 241 -13.96 -19.15 0.16
N ASP A 242 -13.04 -19.93 0.72
CA ASP A 242 -11.60 -19.80 0.48
C ASP A 242 -11.23 -20.01 -0.99
N ASN A 243 -11.96 -20.84 -1.73
CA ASN A 243 -11.69 -21.07 -3.15
C ASN A 243 -12.10 -19.85 -3.99
N ALA A 244 -13.26 -19.26 -3.69
CA ALA A 244 -13.71 -18.02 -4.33
C ALA A 244 -12.72 -16.87 -4.06
N ALA A 245 -12.37 -16.66 -2.79
CA ALA A 245 -11.41 -15.64 -2.39
C ALA A 245 -10.01 -15.87 -3.01
N ARG A 246 -9.57 -17.13 -3.11
CA ARG A 246 -8.29 -17.49 -3.74
C ARG A 246 -8.29 -17.20 -5.23
N LYS A 247 -9.37 -17.50 -5.96
CA LYS A 247 -9.50 -17.15 -7.39
C LYS A 247 -9.39 -15.65 -7.62
N VAL A 248 -10.11 -14.83 -6.84
CA VAL A 248 -10.02 -13.37 -6.92
C VAL A 248 -8.60 -12.88 -6.62
N ARG A 249 -7.98 -13.43 -5.57
CA ARG A 249 -6.58 -13.12 -5.21
C ARG A 249 -5.62 -13.45 -6.35
N GLU A 250 -5.69 -14.65 -6.93
CA GLU A 250 -4.78 -15.11 -7.99
C GLU A 250 -4.95 -14.31 -9.28
N ARG A 251 -6.20 -14.00 -9.69
CA ARG A 251 -6.46 -13.09 -10.81
C ARG A 251 -5.85 -11.71 -10.58
N THR A 252 -6.00 -11.18 -9.37
CA THR A 252 -5.42 -9.88 -8.99
C THR A 252 -3.89 -9.93 -9.02
N ALA A 253 -3.28 -11.00 -8.47
CA ALA A 253 -1.82 -11.15 -8.45
C ALA A 253 -1.25 -11.22 -9.86
N ALA A 254 -1.86 -12.03 -10.74
CA ALA A 254 -1.44 -12.17 -12.13
C ALA A 254 -1.49 -10.83 -12.88
N ALA A 255 -2.56 -10.05 -12.70
CA ALA A 255 -2.68 -8.71 -13.30
C ALA A 255 -1.60 -7.74 -12.78
N ILE A 256 -1.27 -7.78 -11.49
CA ILE A 256 -0.19 -6.96 -10.92
C ILE A 256 1.18 -7.40 -11.45
N GLU A 257 1.45 -8.70 -11.55
CA GLU A 257 2.70 -9.24 -12.08
C GLU A 257 2.90 -8.84 -13.55
N GLU A 258 1.85 -8.85 -14.36
CA GLU A 258 1.86 -8.32 -15.73
C GLU A 258 2.16 -6.82 -15.72
N GLY A 259 1.47 -6.04 -14.89
CA GLY A 259 1.72 -4.61 -14.70
C GLY A 259 3.17 -4.29 -14.31
N ILE A 260 3.75 -5.08 -13.40
CA ILE A 260 5.15 -4.95 -13.00
C ILE A 260 6.07 -5.21 -14.19
N ALA A 261 5.83 -6.27 -14.96
CA ALA A 261 6.63 -6.58 -16.14
C ALA A 261 6.57 -5.45 -17.19
N LEU A 262 5.38 -4.90 -17.44
CA LEU A 262 5.19 -3.75 -18.33
C LEU A 262 5.96 -2.52 -17.84
N MET A 263 5.88 -2.20 -16.55
CA MET A 263 6.55 -1.02 -15.99
C MET A 263 8.07 -1.18 -15.89
N LEU A 264 8.57 -2.41 -15.71
CA LEU A 264 10.00 -2.71 -15.83
C LEU A 264 10.50 -2.50 -17.26
N ALA A 265 9.75 -2.95 -18.27
CA ALA A 265 10.07 -2.73 -19.68
C ALA A 265 10.07 -1.23 -20.03
N GLU A 266 9.05 -0.48 -19.61
CA GLU A 266 8.98 0.98 -19.78
C GLU A 266 10.17 1.68 -19.12
N ARG A 267 10.54 1.26 -17.91
CA ARG A 267 11.72 1.80 -17.22
C ARG A 267 13.00 1.54 -18.01
N GLU A 268 13.21 0.34 -18.52
CA GLU A 268 14.42 0.01 -19.28
C GLU A 268 14.51 0.80 -20.58
N ALA A 269 13.37 1.06 -21.22
CA ALA A 269 13.28 1.89 -22.41
C ALA A 269 13.41 3.40 -22.12
N ASP A 270 13.16 3.87 -20.88
CA ASP A 270 13.20 5.30 -20.53
C ASP A 270 14.65 5.80 -20.33
N PRO A 271 15.20 6.61 -21.26
CA PRO A 271 16.55 7.16 -21.10
C PRO A 271 16.62 8.27 -20.04
N ASN A 272 15.46 8.81 -19.66
CA ASN A 272 15.28 9.89 -18.70
C ASN A 272 14.92 9.35 -17.31
N ARG A 273 15.15 8.05 -17.04
CA ARG A 273 14.81 7.42 -15.76
C ARG A 273 15.60 7.98 -14.57
N SER A 274 16.88 8.30 -14.77
CA SER A 274 17.75 8.86 -13.73
C SER A 274 17.89 10.38 -13.87
N VAL A 275 18.26 11.06 -12.78
CA VAL A 275 18.54 12.51 -12.80
C VAL A 275 19.68 12.83 -13.76
N VAL A 276 20.73 12.02 -13.77
CA VAL A 276 21.88 12.17 -14.69
C VAL A 276 21.43 12.01 -16.15
N GLY A 277 20.64 10.98 -16.45
CA GLY A 277 20.11 10.75 -17.79
C GLY A 277 19.26 11.92 -18.31
N ARG A 278 18.48 12.54 -17.42
CA ARG A 278 17.74 13.77 -17.73
C ARG A 278 18.67 14.93 -18.03
N LEU A 279 19.63 15.22 -17.14
CA LEU A 279 20.54 16.35 -17.29
C LEU A 279 21.34 16.28 -18.60
N LEU A 280 21.93 15.13 -18.92
CA LEU A 280 22.72 14.90 -20.14
C LEU A 280 21.93 15.08 -21.45
N ARG A 281 20.59 15.09 -21.38
CA ARG A 281 19.69 15.21 -22.54
C ARG A 281 18.92 16.52 -22.58
N THR A 282 18.98 17.34 -21.53
CA THR A 282 18.37 18.69 -21.54
C THR A 282 19.19 19.68 -22.38
N ASP A 283 20.42 19.31 -22.73
CA ASP A 283 21.39 20.10 -23.50
C ASP A 283 21.52 19.63 -24.97
N ALA A 284 20.60 18.79 -25.46
CA ALA A 284 20.53 18.29 -26.84
C ALA A 284 19.18 18.63 -27.49
#